data_AF-A0A1Z5L0D5-F1
#
_entry.id   AF-A0A1Z5L0D5-F1
#
_cell.length_a   1.000
_cell.length_b   1.000
_cell.length_c   1.000
_cell.angle_alpha   90.00
_cell.angle_beta   90.00
_cell.angle_gamma   90.00
#
_symmetry.space_group_name_H-M   'P 1'
#
loop_
_entity.id
_entity.type
_entity.pdbx_description
1 polymer ?
#
loop_
_entity_poly.entity_id
_entity_poly.type
_entity_poly.pdbx_seq_one_letter_code
_entity_poly.pdbx_strand_id
1 'polypeptide(L)'
;MSLSRGEVAGIVFRLTLFGTLTYFGIRWMVNAIDPTRKQKIEAQKRAERILKRIGITNVKLTEYELSIAAQLVDPKDISISWENIAGLEELTQEIRETVILPIQKRELFAGSQLIQPPKGVLLHGPKLTHSCGQETLRTMRRQP
;
A
#
# COMPACT_ATOMS: atom_id res chain seq x y z
N MET A 1 0.08 47.40 43.31
CA MET A 1 -0.42 46.06 43.70
C MET A 1 0.72 45.29 44.33
N SER A 2 0.79 45.24 45.66
CA SER A 2 1.82 44.49 46.39
C SER A 2 1.36 43.03 46.55
N LEU A 3 1.70 42.18 45.58
CA LEU A 3 1.43 40.75 45.70
C LEU A 3 2.27 40.16 46.83
N SER A 4 1.62 39.48 47.77
CA SER A 4 2.28 38.81 48.88
C SER A 4 3.03 37.57 48.39
N ARG A 5 4.19 37.26 48.98
CA ARG A 5 5.02 36.09 48.60
C ARG A 5 4.23 34.77 48.61
N GLY A 6 3.21 34.65 49.46
CA GLY A 6 2.30 33.50 49.51
C GLY A 6 1.30 33.41 48.34
N GLU A 7 0.83 34.54 47.82
CA GLU A 7 -0.05 34.58 46.64
C GLU A 7 0.72 34.22 45.37
N VAL A 8 1.96 34.71 45.25
CA VAL A 8 2.84 34.37 44.12
C VAL A 8 3.15 32.87 44.09
N ALA A 9 3.42 32.26 45.25
CA ALA A 9 3.66 30.82 45.36
C ALA A 9 2.43 30.00 44.92
N GLY A 10 1.22 30.42 45.31
CA GLY A 10 -0.03 29.78 44.89
C GLY A 10 -0.28 29.87 43.39
N ILE A 11 0.05 31.01 42.77
CA ILE A 11 -0.09 31.22 41.32
C ILE A 11 0.87 30.31 40.54
N VAL A 12 2.13 30.20 40.97
CA VAL A 12 3.14 29.33 40.32
C VAL A 12 2.73 27.86 40.43
N PHE A 13 2.21 27.43 41.58
CA PHE A 13 1.72 26.07 41.77
C PHE A 13 0.52 25.76 40.84
N ARG A 14 -0.42 26.70 40.67
CA ARG A 14 -1.56 26.52 39.76
C ARG A 14 -1.14 26.46 38.30
N LEU A 15 -0.21 27.31 37.86
CA LEU A 15 0.29 27.33 36.48
C LEU A 15 1.05 26.05 36.14
N THR A 16 1.87 25.54 37.05
CA THR A 16 2.60 24.28 36.85
C THR A 16 1.66 23.08 36.81
N LEU A 17 0.67 23.01 37.70
CA LEU A 17 -0.29 21.91 37.76
C LEU A 17 -1.21 21.92 36.52
N PHE A 18 -1.63 23.09 36.06
CA PHE A 18 -2.40 23.21 34.82
C PHE A 18 -1.57 22.87 33.58
N GLY A 19 -0.30 23.32 33.54
CA GLY A 19 0.63 23.03 32.45
C GLY A 19 0.97 21.54 32.32
N THR A 20 1.18 20.84 33.43
CA THR A 20 1.43 19.39 33.41
C THR A 20 0.18 18.61 32.99
N LEU A 21 -0.99 18.98 33.52
CA LEU A 21 -2.27 18.34 33.17
C LEU A 21 -2.59 18.48 31.68
N THR A 22 -2.41 19.69 31.12
CA THR A 22 -2.61 19.95 29.69
C THR A 22 -1.59 19.23 28.81
N TYR A 23 -0.31 19.21 29.19
CA TYR A 23 0.73 18.46 28.47
C TYR A 23 0.44 16.95 28.41
N PHE A 24 0.10 16.33 29.55
CA PHE A 24 -0.24 14.90 29.60
C PHE A 24 -1.55 14.60 28.84
N GLY A 25 -2.55 15.48 28.95
CA GLY A 25 -3.80 15.36 28.20
C GLY A 25 -3.58 15.37 26.69
N ILE A 26 -2.80 16.33 26.18
CA ILE A 26 -2.47 16.43 24.75
C ILE A 26 -1.66 15.20 24.31
N ARG A 27 -0.66 14.76 25.08
CA ARG A 27 0.17 13.58 24.75
C ARG A 27 -0.66 12.30 24.71
N TRP A 28 -1.59 12.11 25.65
CA TRP A 28 -2.51 10.97 25.65
C TRP A 28 -3.46 11.01 24.46
N MET A 29 -3.99 12.20 24.16
CA MET A 29 -4.89 12.42 23.02
C MET A 29 -4.19 12.14 21.68
N VAL A 30 -2.97 12.65 21.46
CA VAL A 30 -2.20 12.36 20.23
C VAL A 30 -2.00 10.85 20.05
N ASN A 31 -1.60 10.14 21.11
CA ASN A 31 -1.42 8.69 21.06
C ASN A 31 -2.73 7.91 20.85
N ALA A 32 -3.87 8.46 21.27
CA ALA A 32 -5.19 7.83 21.13
C ALA A 32 -5.85 8.11 19.77
N ILE A 33 -5.58 9.27 19.17
CA ILE A 33 -6.21 9.71 17.92
C ILE A 33 -5.49 9.19 16.68
N ASP A 34 -4.20 8.79 16.76
CA ASP A 34 -3.43 8.28 15.61
C ASP A 34 -4.17 7.17 14.83
N PRO A 35 -4.84 7.49 13.70
CA PRO A 35 -5.66 6.53 12.97
C PRO A 35 -4.79 5.56 12.13
N THR A 36 -3.52 5.92 11.96
CA THR A 36 -2.52 5.26 11.12
C THR A 36 -1.97 3.98 11.75
N ARG A 37 -1.97 3.86 13.08
CA ARG A 37 -1.39 2.68 13.75
C ARG A 37 -2.18 1.40 13.46
N LYS A 38 -3.52 1.48 13.49
CA LYS A 38 -4.40 0.37 13.16
C LYS A 38 -4.24 -0.04 11.69
N GLN A 39 -4.25 0.93 10.79
CA GLN A 39 -4.06 0.70 9.35
C GLN A 39 -2.72 0.02 9.03
N LYS A 40 -1.62 0.44 9.68
CA LYS A 40 -0.30 -0.20 9.51
C LYS A 40 -0.30 -1.66 9.95
N ILE A 41 -0.88 -1.97 11.11
CA ILE A 41 -0.94 -3.34 11.64
C ILE A 41 -1.79 -4.23 10.73
N GLU A 42 -2.90 -3.73 10.20
CA GLU A 42 -3.74 -4.45 9.25
C GLU A 42 -3.02 -4.71 7.93
N ALA A 43 -2.31 -3.70 7.40
CA ALA A 43 -1.50 -3.84 6.19
C ALA A 43 -0.39 -4.90 6.37
N GLN A 44 0.31 -4.89 7.51
CA GLN A 44 1.32 -5.89 7.85
C GLN A 44 0.73 -7.30 7.94
N LYS A 45 -0.41 -7.46 8.64
CA LYS A 45 -1.12 -8.74 8.71
C LYS A 45 -1.58 -9.24 7.33
N ARG A 46 -1.95 -8.34 6.42
CA ARG A 46 -2.30 -8.69 5.04
C ARG A 46 -1.07 -9.17 4.27
N ALA A 47 0.04 -8.44 4.35
CA ALA A 47 1.30 -8.84 3.73
C ALA A 47 1.76 -10.23 4.19
N GLU A 48 1.75 -10.49 5.49
CA GLU A 48 2.12 -11.80 6.04
C GLU A 48 1.22 -12.93 5.53
N ARG A 49 -0.10 -12.69 5.39
CA ARG A 49 -1.03 -13.69 4.84
C ARG A 49 -0.74 -14.01 3.38
N ILE A 50 -0.41 -13.00 2.59
CA ILE A 50 -0.07 -13.17 1.16
C ILE A 50 1.25 -13.96 1.05
N LEU A 51 2.29 -13.58 1.80
CA LEU A 51 3.58 -14.28 1.80
C LEU A 51 3.45 -15.75 2.23
N LYS A 52 2.63 -16.03 3.25
CA LYS A 52 2.32 -17.40 3.68
C LYS A 52 1.61 -18.20 2.58
N ARG A 53 0.66 -17.60 1.86
CA ARG A 53 -0.01 -18.26 0.73
C ARG A 53 0.93 -18.57 -0.43
N ILE A 54 1.89 -17.68 -0.70
CA ILE A 54 2.90 -17.87 -1.75
C ILE A 54 3.95 -18.92 -1.32
N GLY A 55 4.03 -19.28 -0.03
CA GLY A 55 4.97 -20.27 0.49
C GLY A 55 6.36 -19.70 0.78
N ILE A 56 6.54 -18.38 0.74
CA ILE A 56 7.79 -17.72 1.09
C ILE A 56 7.83 -17.59 2.60
N THR A 57 8.57 -18.50 3.25
CA THR A 57 8.84 -18.45 4.68
C THR A 57 10.30 -18.13 4.92
N ASN A 58 10.60 -17.40 6.00
CA ASN A 58 11.95 -17.04 6.43
C ASN A 58 12.66 -15.90 5.65
N VAL A 59 11.94 -14.86 5.24
CA VAL A 59 12.53 -13.62 4.69
C VAL A 59 12.43 -12.51 5.73
N LYS A 60 13.57 -11.91 6.09
CA LYS A 60 13.61 -10.71 6.94
C LYS A 60 13.27 -9.49 6.08
N LEU A 61 12.02 -9.05 6.13
CA LEU A 61 11.55 -7.86 5.40
C LEU A 61 11.62 -6.62 6.28
N THR A 62 12.01 -5.50 5.68
CA THR A 62 11.93 -4.16 6.29
C THR A 62 10.48 -3.65 6.34
N GLU A 63 10.19 -2.58 7.09
CA GLU A 63 8.85 -1.97 7.14
C GLU A 63 8.37 -1.55 5.73
N TYR A 64 9.27 -1.01 4.91
CA TYR A 64 8.96 -0.61 3.53
C TYR A 64 8.65 -1.81 2.64
N GLU A 65 9.45 -2.86 2.70
CA GLU A 65 9.20 -4.09 1.92
C GLU A 65 7.92 -4.78 2.35
N LEU A 66 7.57 -4.75 3.65
CA LEU A 66 6.28 -5.26 4.13
C LEU A 66 5.10 -4.46 3.56
N SER A 67 5.23 -3.14 3.44
CA SER A 67 4.20 -2.30 2.84
C SER A 67 4.00 -2.58 1.34
N ILE A 68 5.10 -2.88 0.62
CA ILE A 68 5.05 -3.33 -0.77
C ILE A 68 4.45 -4.73 -0.85
N ALA A 69 4.83 -5.64 0.04
CA ALA A 69 4.33 -7.01 0.08
C ALA A 69 2.81 -7.08 0.32
N ALA A 70 2.22 -6.09 1.00
CA ALA A 70 0.77 -5.99 1.18
C ALA A 70 0.00 -5.78 -0.14
N GLN A 71 0.68 -5.33 -1.19
CA GLN A 71 0.11 -5.06 -2.52
C GLN A 71 0.32 -6.20 -3.52
N LEU A 72 1.04 -7.25 -3.13
CA LEU A 72 1.25 -8.41 -3.99
C LEU A 72 -0.08 -9.13 -4.24
N VAL A 73 -0.27 -9.58 -5.48
CA VAL A 73 -1.44 -10.36 -5.91
C VAL A 73 -0.97 -11.77 -6.23
N ASP A 74 -1.62 -12.78 -5.65
CA ASP A 74 -1.38 -14.18 -5.99
C ASP A 74 -1.93 -14.45 -7.40
N PRO A 75 -1.16 -15.05 -8.31
CA PRO A 75 -1.68 -15.45 -9.63
C PRO A 75 -2.94 -16.34 -9.54
N LYS A 76 -3.15 -17.09 -8.46
CA LYS A 76 -4.36 -17.91 -8.25
C LYS A 76 -5.62 -17.09 -7.99
N ASP A 77 -5.50 -15.87 -7.49
CA ASP A 77 -6.64 -14.98 -7.23
C ASP A 77 -7.15 -14.31 -8.52
N ILE A 78 -6.42 -14.45 -9.65
CA ILE A 78 -6.81 -13.92 -10.96
C ILE A 78 -7.74 -14.91 -11.65
N SER A 79 -9.04 -14.60 -11.72
CA SER A 79 -10.08 -15.49 -12.28
C SER A 79 -10.22 -15.45 -13.81
N ILE A 80 -9.42 -14.63 -14.51
CA ILE A 80 -9.50 -14.48 -15.96
C ILE A 80 -8.46 -15.36 -16.67
N SER A 81 -8.89 -16.11 -17.69
CA SER A 81 -8.01 -16.87 -18.58
C SER A 81 -7.93 -16.20 -19.97
N TRP A 82 -6.95 -16.62 -20.77
CA TRP A 82 -6.81 -16.15 -22.16
C TRP A 82 -8.02 -16.51 -23.04
N GLU A 83 -8.76 -17.56 -22.68
CA GLU A 83 -9.98 -18.00 -23.37
C GLU A 83 -11.14 -17.02 -23.18
N ASN A 84 -11.10 -16.20 -22.13
CA ASN A 84 -12.11 -15.18 -21.85
C ASN A 84 -11.94 -13.92 -22.71
N ILE A 85 -10.89 -13.86 -23.55
CA ILE A 85 -10.55 -12.71 -24.39
C ILE A 85 -10.69 -13.13 -25.85
N ALA A 86 -11.82 -12.77 -26.49
CA ALA A 86 -12.09 -13.11 -27.89
C ALA A 86 -11.63 -12.00 -28.86
N GLY A 87 -11.09 -12.38 -30.02
CA GLY A 87 -10.77 -11.46 -31.13
C GLY A 87 -9.45 -10.71 -30.98
N LEU A 88 -8.57 -11.18 -30.09
CA LEU A 88 -7.25 -10.61 -29.79
C LEU A 88 -6.16 -11.69 -29.78
N GLU A 89 -6.33 -12.75 -30.58
CA GLU A 89 -5.45 -13.92 -30.59
C GLU A 89 -4.03 -13.55 -31.05
N GLU A 90 -3.91 -12.70 -32.07
CA GLU A 90 -2.63 -12.19 -32.58
C GLU A 90 -1.87 -11.39 -31.51
N LEU A 91 -2.55 -10.46 -30.83
CA LEU A 91 -1.98 -9.67 -29.74
C LEU A 91 -1.63 -10.54 -28.52
N THR A 92 -2.45 -11.55 -28.22
CA THR A 92 -2.15 -12.51 -27.15
C THR A 92 -0.88 -13.30 -27.45
N GLN A 93 -0.68 -13.70 -28.71
CA GLN A 93 0.52 -14.39 -29.15
C GLN A 93 1.75 -13.48 -29.03
N GLU A 94 1.65 -12.23 -29.48
CA GLU A 94 2.73 -11.25 -29.35
C GLU A 94 3.13 -11.03 -27.89
N ILE A 95 2.16 -10.86 -26.98
CA ILE A 95 2.41 -10.68 -25.54
C ILE A 95 3.07 -11.93 -24.94
N ARG A 96 2.69 -13.14 -25.37
CA ARG A 96 3.30 -14.38 -24.88
C ARG A 96 4.77 -14.47 -25.25
N GLU A 97 5.12 -14.15 -26.48
CA GLU A 97 6.50 -14.21 -26.98
C GLU A 97 7.39 -13.11 -26.40
N THR A 98 6.84 -11.89 -26.27
CA THR A 98 7.62 -10.73 -25.85
C THR A 98 7.72 -10.58 -24.33
N VAL A 99 6.67 -10.95 -23.57
CA VAL A 99 6.61 -10.72 -22.11
C VAL A 99 6.74 -12.02 -21.33
N ILE A 100 5.94 -13.03 -21.66
CA ILE A 100 5.86 -14.24 -20.84
C ILE A 100 7.10 -15.11 -21.02
N LEU A 101 7.53 -15.32 -22.26
CA LEU A 101 8.69 -16.15 -22.61
C LEU A 101 9.98 -15.73 -21.88
N PRO A 102 10.39 -14.44 -21.88
CA PRO A 102 11.60 -14.04 -21.17
C PRO A 102 11.51 -14.15 -19.64
N ILE A 103 10.30 -14.06 -19.07
CA ILE A 103 10.11 -14.25 -17.62
C ILE A 103 10.21 -15.73 -17.26
N GLN A 104 9.63 -16.61 -18.09
CA GLN A 104 9.68 -18.06 -17.86
C GLN A 104 11.07 -18.65 -18.11
N LYS A 105 11.79 -18.16 -19.12
CA LYS A 105 13.09 -18.72 -19.54
C LYS A 105 14.25 -17.72 -19.37
N ARG A 106 14.34 -17.09 -18.20
CA ARG A 106 15.37 -16.06 -17.91
C ARG A 106 16.79 -16.48 -18.26
N GLU A 107 17.15 -17.75 -18.05
CA GLU A 107 18.49 -18.27 -18.32
C GLU A 107 18.89 -18.15 -19.80
N LEU A 108 17.94 -18.30 -20.73
CA LEU A 108 18.20 -18.17 -22.16
C LEU A 108 18.48 -16.73 -22.59
N PHE A 109 17.92 -15.75 -21.87
CA PHE A 109 18.01 -14.33 -22.22
C PHE A 109 19.07 -13.57 -21.41
N ALA A 110 19.59 -14.14 -20.32
CA ALA A 110 20.58 -13.49 -19.47
C ALA A 110 21.96 -13.30 -20.16
N GLY A 111 22.30 -14.16 -21.14
CA GLY A 111 23.57 -14.12 -21.86
C GLY A 111 23.49 -13.59 -23.30
N SER A 112 22.30 -13.33 -23.83
CA SER A 112 22.11 -12.91 -25.22
C SER A 112 22.16 -11.39 -25.35
N GLN A 113 23.13 -10.86 -26.10
CA GLN A 113 23.17 -9.43 -26.47
C GLN A 113 22.10 -9.05 -27.51
N LEU A 114 21.62 -10.03 -28.29
CA LEU A 114 20.73 -9.79 -29.43
C LEU A 114 19.26 -9.68 -29.04
N ILE A 115 18.84 -10.32 -27.94
CA ILE A 115 17.44 -10.38 -27.52
C ILE A 115 17.38 -10.04 -26.04
N GLN A 116 16.86 -8.86 -25.72
CA GLN A 116 16.65 -8.40 -24.36
C GLN A 116 15.15 -8.36 -24.02
N PRO A 117 14.77 -8.68 -22.78
CA PRO A 117 13.39 -8.54 -22.34
C PRO A 117 12.94 -7.07 -22.43
N PRO A 118 11.70 -6.80 -22.87
CA PRO A 118 11.16 -5.45 -22.90
C PRO A 118 11.08 -4.88 -21.47
N LYS A 119 11.44 -3.60 -21.32
CA LYS A 119 11.42 -2.90 -20.02
C LYS A 119 10.00 -2.60 -19.53
N GLY A 120 9.04 -2.55 -20.44
CA GLY A 120 7.64 -2.28 -20.14
C GLY A 120 6.79 -2.47 -21.40
N VAL A 121 5.52 -2.79 -21.19
CA VAL A 121 4.53 -2.93 -22.26
C VAL A 121 3.43 -1.91 -22.03
N LEU A 122 3.12 -1.13 -23.07
CA LEU A 122 2.02 -0.19 -23.05
C LEU A 122 0.84 -0.82 -23.80
N LEU A 123 -0.16 -1.26 -23.06
CA LEU A 123 -1.43 -1.70 -23.65
C LEU A 123 -2.33 -0.48 -23.83
N HIS A 124 -2.62 -0.12 -25.07
CA HIS A 124 -3.56 0.94 -25.40
C HIS A 124 -4.73 0.37 -26.21
N GLY A 125 -5.91 0.93 -26.02
CA GLY A 125 -7.09 0.63 -26.84
C GLY A 125 -8.01 1.84 -26.90
N PRO A 126 -8.86 1.96 -27.94
CA PRO A 126 -9.97 2.90 -27.92
C PRO A 126 -10.83 2.58 -26.68
N LYS A 127 -11.19 3.60 -25.89
CA LYS A 127 -11.98 3.40 -24.66
C LYS A 127 -13.38 2.90 -25.01
N LEU A 128 -13.56 1.58 -25.11
CA LEU A 128 -14.86 0.95 -24.96
C LEU A 128 -15.28 1.14 -23.51
N THR A 129 -16.01 2.21 -23.28
CA THR A 129 -16.59 2.55 -21.98
C THR A 129 -17.79 1.63 -21.77
N HIS A 130 -17.55 0.42 -21.29
CA HIS A 130 -18.59 -0.45 -20.73
C HIS A 130 -18.09 -1.03 -19.40
N SER A 131 -18.59 -0.43 -18.31
CA SER A 131 -19.05 -1.04 -17.04
C SER A 131 -18.33 -2.32 -16.59
N CYS A 132 -17.53 -2.31 -15.52
CA CYS A 132 -18.03 -2.36 -14.14
C CYS A 132 -16.90 -1.96 -13.17
N GLY A 133 -17.04 -0.84 -12.46
CA GLY A 133 -16.05 -0.40 -11.46
C GLY A 133 -15.96 1.11 -11.23
N GLN A 134 -16.61 1.93 -12.05
CA GLN A 134 -16.66 3.39 -11.80
C GLN A 134 -17.67 3.79 -10.71
N GLU A 135 -18.53 2.88 -10.27
CA GLU A 135 -19.49 3.12 -9.17
C GLU A 135 -18.79 3.40 -7.82
N THR A 136 -17.57 2.90 -7.60
CA THR A 136 -16.88 3.03 -6.29
C THR A 136 -16.02 4.30 -6.18
N LEU A 137 -15.68 4.95 -7.30
CA LEU A 137 -14.73 6.08 -7.31
C LEU A 137 -15.38 7.47 -7.41
N ARG A 138 -16.70 7.58 -7.62
CA ARG A 138 -17.40 8.87 -7.63
C ARG A 138 -18.08 9.26 -6.32
N THR A 139 -18.30 8.34 -5.39
CA THR A 139 -19.05 8.62 -4.14
C THR A 139 -18.17 9.01 -2.94
N MET A 140 -16.84 8.85 -3.02
CA MET A 140 -15.92 9.23 -1.91
C MET A 140 -15.13 10.52 -2.16
N ARG A 141 -15.57 11.39 -3.08
CA ARG A 141 -14.96 12.71 -3.24
C ARG A 141 -16.01 13.81 -3.33
N ARG A 142 -16.80 13.95 -2.26
CA ARG A 142 -17.26 15.22 -1.65
C ARG A 142 -18.48 14.95 -0.78
N GLN A 143 -18.28 14.88 0.53
CA GLN A 143 -18.95 15.77 1.45
C GLN A 143 -18.12 15.85 2.75
N PRO A 144 -18.00 17.04 3.36
CA PRO A 144 -17.65 17.13 4.78
C PRO A 144 -18.73 16.47 5.64
#